data_AF-A0A922XC51-F1
#
_entry.id   AF-A0A922XC51-F1
#
_cell.length_a   1.000
_cell.length_b   1.000
_cell.length_c   1.000
_cell.angle_alpha   90.00
_cell.angle_beta   90.00
_cell.angle_gamma   90.00
#
_symmetry.space_group_name_H-M   'P 1'
#
loop_
_entity.id
_entity.type
_entity.pdbx_description
1 polymer ?
#
loop_
_entity_poly.entity_id
_entity_poly.type
_entity_poly.pdbx_seq_one_letter_code
_entity_poly.pdbx_strand_id
1 'polypeptide(L)'
;MSDKPVDLVQRLINAEEISPALRRSYQAELDAMLAEPLTPRKAAPGVFLLVILTLGCATLVRNLLVVDAKPAVQVGWLALLVGFAAACFPIARDLWQKKHSKKSLIAVTTYITTAAVLLTAMAMIRGMSAASEPASTFHVLFALVFLVICQFWSLDSRMAAAELATREQMLRLEYRLAELGDQIKRE
;
A
#
# COMPACT_ATOMS: atom_id res chain seq x y z
N MET A 1 8.53 -34.78 36.41
CA MET A 1 7.58 -34.13 35.49
C MET A 1 8.25 -32.86 35.00
N SER A 2 8.50 -32.76 33.70
CA SER A 2 9.47 -31.84 33.11
C SER A 2 8.80 -30.57 32.61
N ASP A 3 9.04 -29.45 33.28
CA ASP A 3 8.55 -28.08 32.99
C ASP A 3 9.25 -27.44 31.76
N LYS A 4 9.39 -28.21 30.66
CA LYS A 4 10.26 -27.85 29.52
C LYS A 4 9.70 -26.93 28.42
N PRO A 5 8.41 -26.54 28.33
CA PRO A 5 8.01 -25.65 27.23
C PRO A 5 8.42 -24.18 27.48
N VAL A 6 8.46 -23.72 28.74
CA VAL A 6 8.71 -22.30 29.06
C VAL A 6 10.19 -21.94 28.92
N ASP A 7 11.10 -22.84 29.33
CA ASP A 7 12.55 -22.61 29.21
C ASP A 7 13.02 -22.54 27.75
N LEU A 8 12.39 -23.33 26.87
CA LEU A 8 12.71 -23.34 25.44
C LEU A 8 12.22 -22.05 24.75
N VAL A 9 11.03 -21.56 25.12
CA VAL A 9 10.49 -20.27 24.65
C VAL A 9 11.35 -19.09 25.14
N GLN A 10 11.81 -19.13 26.39
CA GLN A 10 12.65 -18.07 26.95
C GLN A 10 14.04 -18.05 26.31
N ARG A 11 14.63 -19.22 26.04
CA ARG A 11 15.87 -19.37 25.27
C ARG A 11 15.71 -18.92 23.81
N LEU A 12 14.55 -19.18 23.19
CA LEU A 12 14.17 -18.71 21.85
C LEU A 12 14.04 -17.17 21.74
N ILE A 13 13.66 -16.51 22.84
CA ILE A 13 13.58 -15.05 22.92
C ILE A 13 14.97 -14.45 23.14
N ASN A 14 15.82 -15.09 23.94
CA ASN A 14 17.15 -14.59 24.32
C ASN A 14 18.28 -14.94 23.31
N ALA A 15 18.07 -15.88 22.38
CA ALA A 15 18.99 -16.16 21.28
C ALA A 15 18.81 -15.11 20.17
N GLU A 16 19.27 -13.90 20.44
CA GLU A 16 18.93 -12.69 19.68
C GLU A 16 19.85 -12.44 18.47
N GLU A 17 20.96 -13.16 18.36
CA GLU A 17 21.93 -12.99 17.28
C GLU A 17 21.74 -14.01 16.15
N ILE A 18 20.85 -13.68 15.21
CA ILE A 18 20.76 -14.37 13.91
C ILE A 18 22.15 -14.34 13.27
N SER A 19 22.76 -15.51 13.04
CA SER A 19 24.09 -15.58 12.43
C SER A 19 24.13 -14.84 11.09
N PRO A 20 25.23 -14.15 10.75
CA PRO A 20 25.32 -13.34 9.54
C PRO A 20 25.14 -14.14 8.24
N ALA A 21 25.40 -15.45 8.26
CA ALA A 21 25.13 -16.35 7.14
C ALA A 21 23.61 -16.59 6.96
N LEU A 22 22.88 -16.85 8.05
CA LEU A 22 21.44 -17.05 8.05
C LEU A 22 20.68 -15.77 7.68
N ARG A 23 21.22 -14.61 8.07
CA ARG A 23 20.66 -13.30 7.68
C ARG A 23 20.72 -13.08 6.17
N ARG A 24 21.78 -13.54 5.50
CA ARG A 24 21.94 -13.41 4.04
C ARG A 24 21.00 -14.35 3.28
N SER A 25 20.85 -15.60 3.71
CA SER A 25 19.87 -16.52 3.10
C SER A 25 18.44 -16.00 3.29
N TYR A 26 18.12 -15.51 4.49
CA TYR A 26 16.83 -14.90 4.78
C TYR A 26 16.54 -13.66 3.93
N GLN A 27 17.53 -12.78 3.73
CA GLN A 27 17.38 -11.62 2.83
C GLN A 27 17.21 -12.04 1.37
N ALA A 28 17.93 -13.05 0.90
CA ALA A 28 17.79 -13.55 -0.46
C ALA A 28 16.40 -14.16 -0.71
N GLU A 29 15.85 -14.88 0.27
CA GLU A 29 14.52 -15.48 0.19
C GLU A 29 13.40 -14.44 0.30
N LEU A 30 13.56 -13.46 1.20
CA LEU A 30 12.68 -12.29 1.25
C LEU A 30 12.67 -11.53 -0.06
N ASP A 31 13.84 -11.28 -0.65
CA ASP A 31 13.96 -10.59 -1.94
C ASP A 31 13.33 -11.42 -3.06
N ALA A 32 13.45 -12.75 -3.05
CA ALA A 32 12.78 -13.62 -4.01
C ALA A 32 11.24 -13.59 -3.87
N MET A 33 10.72 -13.50 -2.63
CA MET A 33 9.28 -13.37 -2.38
C MET A 33 8.73 -11.97 -2.69
N LEU A 34 9.55 -10.92 -2.51
CA LEU A 34 9.15 -9.52 -2.63
C LEU A 34 9.39 -8.94 -4.03
N ALA A 35 10.37 -9.44 -4.76
CA ALA A 35 10.76 -8.98 -6.08
C ALA A 35 10.50 -10.07 -7.13
N GLU A 36 9.22 -10.42 -7.32
CA GLU A 36 8.84 -11.19 -8.49
C GLU A 36 9.28 -10.44 -9.77
N PRO A 37 9.99 -11.10 -10.70
CA PRO A 37 10.39 -10.45 -11.94
C PRO A 37 9.15 -10.00 -12.72
N LEU A 38 9.14 -8.73 -13.10
CA LEU A 38 8.06 -8.11 -13.86
C LEU A 38 8.02 -8.73 -15.26
N THR A 39 7.06 -9.63 -15.48
CA THR A 39 6.67 -10.00 -16.84
C THR A 39 5.82 -8.88 -17.46
N PRO A 40 5.86 -8.66 -18.78
CA PRO A 40 5.08 -7.59 -19.42
C PRO A 40 3.58 -7.68 -19.14
N ARG A 41 3.03 -8.90 -18.93
CA ARG A 41 1.64 -9.11 -18.49
C ARG A 41 1.38 -8.59 -17.06
N LYS A 42 2.33 -8.77 -16.14
CA LYS A 42 2.24 -8.25 -14.77
C LYS A 42 2.47 -6.73 -14.71
N ALA A 43 3.19 -6.16 -15.68
CA ALA A 43 3.43 -4.71 -15.78
C ALA A 43 2.21 -3.92 -16.27
N ALA A 44 1.39 -4.54 -17.14
CA ALA A 44 0.24 -3.91 -17.79
C ALA A 44 -0.72 -3.15 -16.83
N PRO A 45 -1.18 -3.72 -15.71
CA PRO A 45 -2.07 -3.00 -14.78
C PRO A 45 -1.38 -1.79 -14.13
N GLY A 46 -0.09 -1.89 -13.80
CA GLY A 46 0.68 -0.76 -13.25
C GLY A 46 0.86 0.38 -14.27
N VAL A 47 1.13 0.03 -15.53
CA VAL A 47 1.20 1.01 -16.63
C VAL A 47 -0.16 1.65 -16.88
N PHE A 48 -1.22 0.85 -16.92
CA PHE A 48 -2.59 1.35 -17.12
C PHE A 48 -2.99 2.32 -16.00
N LEU A 49 -2.73 1.96 -14.75
CA LEU A 49 -2.97 2.82 -13.59
C LEU A 49 -2.15 4.12 -13.67
N LEU A 50 -0.87 4.04 -14.04
CA LEU A 50 -0.01 5.22 -14.21
C LEU A 50 -0.57 6.17 -15.28
N VAL A 51 -1.03 5.63 -16.41
CA VAL A 51 -1.65 6.43 -17.48
C VAL A 51 -2.91 7.12 -16.96
N ILE A 52 -3.79 6.40 -16.26
CA ILE A 52 -5.01 6.98 -15.67
C ILE A 52 -4.67 8.10 -14.69
N LEU A 53 -3.71 7.89 -13.77
CA LEU A 53 -3.31 8.90 -12.79
C LEU A 53 -2.69 10.12 -13.48
N THR A 54 -1.88 9.92 -14.51
CA THR A 54 -1.24 11.00 -15.26
C THR A 54 -2.27 11.84 -16.04
N LEU A 55 -3.23 11.18 -16.70
CA LEU A 55 -4.35 11.86 -17.35
C LEU A 55 -5.22 12.61 -16.33
N GLY A 56 -5.49 11.98 -15.19
CA GLY A 56 -6.18 12.60 -14.04
C GLY A 56 -5.49 13.88 -13.59
N CYS A 57 -4.18 13.83 -13.34
CA CYS A 57 -3.38 15.01 -13.01
C CYS A 57 -3.48 16.10 -14.09
N ALA A 58 -3.34 15.76 -15.36
CA ALA A 58 -3.44 16.73 -16.46
C ALA A 58 -4.82 17.40 -16.49
N THR A 59 -5.90 16.64 -16.28
CA THR A 59 -7.26 17.21 -16.20
C THR A 59 -7.45 18.12 -14.99
N LEU A 60 -6.91 17.75 -13.83
CA LEU A 60 -6.96 18.58 -12.61
C LEU A 60 -6.19 19.89 -12.77
N VAL A 61 -4.99 19.84 -13.35
CA VAL A 61 -4.19 21.04 -13.66
C VAL A 61 -4.93 21.94 -14.64
N ARG A 62 -5.49 21.38 -15.72
CA ARG A 62 -6.32 22.15 -16.67
C ARG A 62 -7.49 22.82 -15.96
N ASN A 63 -8.21 22.10 -15.10
CA ASN A 63 -9.35 22.65 -14.39
C ASN A 63 -8.92 23.76 -13.41
N LEU A 64 -7.80 23.61 -12.71
CA LEU A 64 -7.24 24.65 -11.85
C LEU A 64 -6.85 25.93 -12.60
N LEU A 65 -6.43 25.83 -13.86
CA LEU A 65 -5.99 26.98 -14.67
C LEU A 65 -7.13 27.64 -15.47
N VAL A 66 -8.14 26.87 -15.88
CA VAL A 66 -9.17 27.33 -16.83
C VAL A 66 -10.52 27.58 -16.15
N VAL A 67 -10.85 26.83 -15.10
CA VAL A 67 -12.18 26.88 -14.48
C VAL A 67 -12.11 27.74 -13.22
N ASP A 68 -12.85 28.84 -13.23
CA ASP A 68 -12.96 29.73 -12.08
C ASP A 68 -13.91 29.11 -11.03
N ALA A 69 -13.32 28.30 -10.15
CA ALA A 69 -14.03 27.55 -9.14
C ALA A 69 -13.92 28.23 -7.76
N LYS A 70 -14.93 28.01 -6.89
CA LYS A 70 -14.89 28.50 -5.50
C LYS A 70 -13.62 27.96 -4.79
N PRO A 71 -12.99 28.73 -3.87
CA PRO A 71 -11.73 28.35 -3.23
C PRO A 71 -11.73 26.94 -2.59
N ALA A 72 -12.84 26.54 -1.97
CA ALA A 72 -12.99 25.21 -1.38
C ALA A 72 -12.88 24.07 -2.40
N VAL A 73 -13.34 24.28 -3.64
CA VAL A 73 -13.25 23.30 -4.73
C VAL A 73 -11.81 23.22 -5.25
N GLN A 74 -11.13 24.36 -5.37
CA GLN A 74 -9.73 24.41 -5.75
C GLN A 74 -8.84 23.66 -4.75
N VAL A 75 -9.09 23.81 -3.44
CA VAL A 75 -8.39 23.04 -2.40
C VAL A 75 -8.63 21.53 -2.58
N GLY A 76 -9.86 21.12 -2.90
CA GLY A 76 -10.18 19.73 -3.22
C GLY A 76 -9.43 19.17 -4.43
N TRP A 77 -9.36 19.94 -5.51
CA TRP A 77 -8.59 19.57 -6.69
C TRP A 77 -7.09 19.49 -6.41
N LEU A 78 -6.57 20.41 -5.60
CA LEU A 78 -5.16 20.46 -5.22
C LEU A 78 -4.79 19.25 -4.33
N ALA A 79 -5.66 18.88 -3.38
CA ALA A 79 -5.48 17.67 -2.57
C ALA A 79 -5.47 16.38 -3.42
N LEU A 80 -6.39 16.27 -4.39
CA LEU A 80 -6.38 15.15 -5.34
C LEU A 80 -5.12 15.12 -6.20
N LEU A 81 -4.71 16.28 -6.71
CA LEU A 81 -3.52 16.41 -7.56
C LEU A 81 -2.28 15.93 -6.81
N VAL A 82 -2.11 16.35 -5.56
CA VAL A 82 -1.02 15.91 -4.69
C VAL A 82 -1.10 14.41 -4.45
N GLY A 83 -2.28 13.86 -4.16
CA GLY A 83 -2.47 12.43 -3.96
C GLY A 83 -2.13 11.59 -5.19
N PHE A 84 -2.56 12.02 -6.38
CA PHE A 84 -2.25 11.34 -7.64
C PHE A 84 -0.76 11.46 -8.00
N ALA A 85 -0.16 12.63 -7.84
CA ALA A 85 1.27 12.83 -8.07
C ALA A 85 2.12 11.95 -7.12
N ALA A 86 1.75 11.89 -5.83
CA ALA A 86 2.40 11.04 -4.84
C ALA A 86 2.26 9.54 -5.17
N ALA A 87 1.12 9.12 -5.74
CA ALA A 87 0.90 7.75 -6.19
C ALA A 87 1.67 7.39 -7.47
N CYS A 88 1.90 8.35 -8.39
CA CYS A 88 2.66 8.11 -9.61
C CYS A 88 4.13 7.75 -9.33
N PHE A 89 4.76 8.40 -8.34
CA PHE A 89 6.17 8.18 -8.01
C PHE A 89 6.56 6.72 -7.72
N PRO A 90 5.91 6.02 -6.76
CA PRO A 90 6.25 4.62 -6.47
C PRO A 90 5.97 3.69 -7.65
N ILE A 91 4.92 3.93 -8.44
CA ILE A 91 4.61 3.14 -9.65
C ILE A 91 5.69 3.32 -10.71
N ALA A 92 6.06 4.57 -11.00
CA ALA A 92 7.09 4.87 -11.98
C ALA A 92 8.45 4.30 -11.57
N ARG A 93 8.81 4.39 -10.28
CA ARG A 93 10.04 3.82 -9.74
C ARG A 93 10.07 2.30 -9.90
N ASP A 94 8.98 1.61 -9.57
CA ASP A 94 8.90 0.14 -9.67
C ASP A 94 8.95 -0.34 -11.14
N LEU A 95 8.29 0.38 -12.05
CA LEU A 95 8.38 0.12 -13.50
C LEU A 95 9.80 0.36 -14.03
N TRP A 96 10.47 1.43 -13.60
CA TRP A 96 11.86 1.74 -13.99
C TRP A 96 12.82 0.65 -13.51
N GLN A 97 12.66 0.21 -12.27
CA GLN A 97 13.52 -0.82 -11.67
C GLN A 97 13.19 -2.23 -12.17
N LYS A 98 12.12 -2.41 -12.97
CA LYS A 98 11.60 -3.71 -13.42
C LYS A 98 11.37 -4.69 -12.26
N LYS A 99 11.07 -4.17 -11.06
CA LYS A 99 10.74 -4.95 -9.86
C LYS A 99 9.36 -4.53 -9.37
N HIS A 100 8.43 -5.47 -9.28
CA HIS A 100 7.11 -5.19 -8.71
C HIS A 100 7.20 -5.31 -7.20
N SER A 101 7.28 -4.19 -6.49
CA SER A 101 7.22 -4.24 -5.03
C SER A 101 5.76 -4.23 -4.61
N LYS A 102 5.28 -5.28 -3.94
CA LYS A 102 3.95 -5.26 -3.31
C LYS A 102 3.79 -4.08 -2.32
N LYS A 103 4.91 -3.62 -1.74
CA LYS A 103 4.97 -2.45 -0.85
C LYS A 103 4.63 -1.13 -1.55
N SER A 104 4.97 -0.98 -2.84
CA SER A 104 4.66 0.23 -3.60
C SER A 104 3.15 0.34 -3.85
N LEU A 105 2.50 -0.77 -4.16
CA LEU A 105 1.06 -0.84 -4.39
C LEU A 105 0.27 -0.48 -3.12
N ILE A 106 0.73 -0.93 -1.96
CA ILE A 106 0.16 -0.55 -0.65
C ILE A 106 0.27 0.97 -0.41
N ALA A 107 1.44 1.55 -0.70
CA ALA A 107 1.64 3.00 -0.56
C ALA A 107 0.71 3.78 -1.50
N VAL A 108 0.60 3.36 -2.76
CA VAL A 108 -0.31 3.91 -3.77
C VAL A 108 -1.76 3.90 -3.28
N THR A 109 -2.24 2.74 -2.81
CA THR A 109 -3.61 2.64 -2.29
C THR A 109 -3.84 3.53 -1.09
N THR A 110 -2.83 3.69 -0.22
CA THR A 110 -2.93 4.56 0.95
C THR A 110 -3.06 6.02 0.54
N TYR A 111 -2.24 6.50 -0.40
CA TYR A 111 -2.30 7.89 -0.88
C TYR A 111 -3.62 8.20 -1.58
N ILE A 112 -4.07 7.32 -2.49
CA ILE A 112 -5.32 7.50 -3.23
C ILE A 112 -6.52 7.47 -2.27
N THR A 113 -6.56 6.52 -1.34
CA THR A 113 -7.66 6.42 -0.36
C THR A 113 -7.71 7.64 0.55
N THR A 114 -6.55 8.13 1.00
CA THR A 114 -6.48 9.35 1.85
C THR A 114 -7.00 10.57 1.09
N ALA A 115 -6.59 10.74 -0.17
CA ALA A 115 -7.08 11.81 -1.03
C ALA A 115 -8.61 11.69 -1.28
N ALA A 116 -9.11 10.48 -1.49
CA ALA A 116 -10.54 10.21 -1.65
C ALA A 116 -11.35 10.56 -0.39
N VAL A 117 -10.83 10.23 0.81
CA VAL A 117 -11.47 10.59 2.10
C VAL A 117 -11.55 12.10 2.24
N LEU A 118 -10.45 12.82 1.99
CA LEU A 118 -10.42 14.28 2.08
C LEU A 118 -11.41 14.93 1.10
N LEU A 119 -11.43 14.45 -0.15
CA LEU A 119 -12.38 14.93 -1.14
C LEU A 119 -13.82 14.68 -0.72
N THR A 120 -14.11 13.48 -0.21
CA THR A 120 -15.47 13.12 0.23
C THR A 120 -15.91 13.97 1.40
N ALA A 121 -15.02 14.22 2.37
CA ALA A 121 -15.30 15.11 3.50
C ALA A 121 -15.62 16.54 3.01
N MET A 122 -14.82 17.08 2.09
CA MET A 122 -15.10 18.39 1.49
C MET A 122 -16.40 18.42 0.70
N ALA A 123 -16.69 17.37 -0.08
CA ALA A 123 -17.93 17.23 -0.83
C ALA A 123 -19.14 17.21 0.12
N MET A 124 -19.07 16.49 1.24
CA MET A 124 -20.14 16.46 2.24
C MET A 124 -20.35 17.82 2.90
N ILE A 125 -19.29 18.51 3.32
CA ILE A 125 -19.38 19.86 3.91
C ILE A 125 -20.05 20.84 2.92
N ARG A 126 -19.70 20.74 1.64
CA ARG A 126 -20.34 21.54 0.58
C ARG A 126 -21.80 21.11 0.32
N GLY A 127 -22.07 19.81 0.30
CA GLY A 127 -23.40 19.25 0.15
C GLY A 127 -24.37 19.76 1.21
N MET A 128 -23.92 19.83 2.47
CA MET A 128 -24.71 20.35 3.58
C MET A 128 -24.96 21.85 3.50
N SER A 129 -24.04 22.63 2.94
CA SER A 129 -24.17 24.09 2.82
C SER A 129 -24.97 24.56 1.59
N ALA A 130 -25.15 23.70 0.59
CA ALA A 130 -25.90 23.99 -0.64
C ALA A 130 -26.89 22.86 -0.98
N ALA A 131 -27.71 22.46 -0.01
CA ALA A 131 -28.62 21.32 -0.14
C ALA A 131 -29.73 21.52 -1.19
N SER A 132 -30.01 22.77 -1.59
CA SER A 132 -31.01 23.10 -2.61
C SER A 132 -30.52 22.89 -4.06
N GLU A 133 -29.21 22.70 -4.27
CA GLU A 133 -28.65 22.48 -5.61
C GLU A 133 -28.52 20.98 -5.92
N PRO A 134 -29.25 20.43 -6.91
CA PRO A 134 -29.19 19.00 -7.23
C PRO A 134 -27.80 18.54 -7.65
N ALA A 135 -27.01 19.41 -8.31
CA ALA A 135 -25.62 19.11 -8.69
C ALA A 135 -24.75 18.79 -7.47
N SER A 136 -24.97 19.47 -6.33
CA SER A 136 -24.23 19.26 -5.09
C SER A 136 -24.44 17.85 -4.53
N THR A 137 -25.68 17.36 -4.53
CA THR A 137 -26.04 16.01 -4.07
C THR A 137 -25.44 14.93 -4.97
N PHE A 138 -25.45 15.14 -6.30
CA PHE A 138 -24.82 14.22 -7.24
C PHE A 138 -23.29 14.12 -7.05
N HIS A 139 -22.62 15.23 -6.78
CA HIS A 139 -21.18 15.22 -6.49
C HIS A 139 -20.84 14.44 -5.21
N VAL A 140 -21.66 14.57 -4.16
CA VAL A 140 -21.50 13.80 -2.93
C VAL A 140 -21.68 12.31 -3.19
N LEU A 141 -22.69 11.92 -3.96
CA LEU A 141 -22.91 10.52 -4.32
C LEU A 141 -21.71 9.93 -5.09
N PHE A 142 -21.19 10.65 -6.09
CA PHE A 142 -20.01 10.22 -6.83
C PHE A 142 -18.77 10.09 -5.94
N ALA A 143 -18.54 11.07 -5.04
CA ALA A 143 -17.44 11.02 -4.09
C ALA A 143 -17.55 9.79 -3.15
N LEU A 144 -18.77 9.49 -2.68
CA LEU A 144 -19.03 8.31 -1.85
C LEU A 144 -18.78 6.99 -2.60
N VAL A 145 -19.29 6.83 -3.83
CA VAL A 145 -19.05 5.63 -4.63
C VAL A 145 -17.56 5.45 -4.90
N PHE A 146 -16.86 6.54 -5.26
CA PHE A 146 -15.42 6.53 -5.47
C PHE A 146 -14.66 6.13 -4.18
N LEU A 147 -15.06 6.66 -3.03
CA LEU A 147 -14.49 6.30 -1.74
C LEU A 147 -14.69 4.81 -1.43
N VAL A 148 -15.89 4.27 -1.66
CA VAL A 148 -16.19 2.84 -1.44
C VAL A 148 -15.25 1.95 -2.26
N ILE A 149 -15.08 2.27 -3.55
CA ILE A 149 -14.16 1.54 -4.43
C ILE A 149 -12.71 1.62 -3.91
N CYS A 150 -12.26 2.81 -3.49
CA CYS A 150 -10.93 2.99 -2.91
C CYS A 150 -10.76 2.19 -1.61
N GLN A 151 -11.80 2.12 -0.77
CA GLN A 151 -11.77 1.35 0.47
C GLN A 151 -11.70 -0.16 0.21
N PHE A 152 -12.46 -0.69 -0.74
CA PHE A 152 -12.34 -2.10 -1.14
C PHE A 152 -10.92 -2.43 -1.61
N TRP A 153 -10.35 -1.57 -2.44
CA TRP A 153 -8.99 -1.77 -2.92
C TRP A 153 -7.94 -1.62 -1.80
N SER A 154 -8.14 -0.68 -0.87
CA SER A 154 -7.31 -0.52 0.33
C SER A 154 -7.37 -1.76 1.24
N LEU A 155 -8.55 -2.35 1.43
CA LEU A 155 -8.72 -3.57 2.22
C LEU A 155 -7.96 -4.75 1.60
N ASP A 156 -8.10 -4.96 0.29
CA ASP A 156 -7.38 -6.00 -0.43
C ASP A 156 -5.85 -5.82 -0.30
N SER A 157 -5.35 -4.60 -0.49
CA SER A 157 -3.94 -4.26 -0.27
C SER A 157 -3.47 -4.53 1.16
N ARG A 158 -4.30 -4.25 2.17
CA ARG A 158 -3.98 -4.51 3.58
C ARG A 158 -3.99 -5.99 3.91
N MET A 159 -4.89 -6.77 3.32
CA MET A 159 -4.90 -8.23 3.44
C MET A 159 -3.62 -8.82 2.83
N ALA A 160 -3.26 -8.40 1.61
CA ALA A 160 -2.01 -8.81 0.98
C ALA A 160 -0.78 -8.42 1.81
N ALA A 161 -0.80 -7.24 2.45
CA ALA A 161 0.25 -6.81 3.37
C ALA A 161 0.34 -7.69 4.62
N ALA A 162 -0.81 -8.02 5.22
CA ALA A 162 -0.90 -8.88 6.40
C ALA A 162 -0.43 -10.30 6.10
N GLU A 163 -0.87 -10.88 4.98
CA GLU A 163 -0.39 -12.19 4.51
C GLU A 163 1.12 -12.20 4.33
N LEU A 164 1.66 -11.12 3.76
CA LEU A 164 3.10 -11.01 3.57
C LEU A 164 3.83 -10.95 4.92
N ALA A 165 3.35 -10.15 5.86
CA ALA A 165 3.90 -10.09 7.21
C ALA A 165 3.83 -11.45 7.94
N THR A 166 2.73 -12.18 7.79
CA THR A 166 2.59 -13.53 8.36
C THR A 166 3.58 -14.52 7.74
N ARG A 167 3.78 -14.48 6.41
CA ARG A 167 4.79 -15.31 5.75
C ARG A 167 6.20 -14.95 6.21
N GLU A 168 6.50 -13.66 6.36
CA GLU A 168 7.79 -13.21 6.89
C GLU A 168 8.04 -13.73 8.32
N GLN A 169 7.01 -13.74 9.17
CA GLN A 169 7.08 -14.27 10.53
C GLN A 169 7.22 -15.79 10.57
N MET A 170 6.48 -16.51 9.71
CA MET A 170 6.56 -17.97 9.59
C MET A 170 7.96 -18.41 9.16
N LEU A 171 8.53 -17.77 8.13
CA LEU A 171 9.91 -18.03 7.71
C LEU A 171 10.90 -17.79 8.86
N ARG A 172 10.75 -16.71 9.62
CA ARG A 172 11.61 -16.46 10.80
C ARG A 172 11.51 -17.59 11.83
N LEU A 173 10.32 -18.15 12.05
CA LEU A 173 10.11 -19.27 12.96
C LEU A 173 10.74 -20.55 12.42
N GLU A 174 10.57 -20.86 11.13
CA GLU A 174 11.19 -22.03 10.48
C GLU A 174 12.71 -21.99 10.58
N TYR A 175 13.34 -20.85 10.28
CA TYR A 175 14.78 -20.68 10.41
C TYR A 175 15.27 -20.83 11.86
N ARG A 176 14.52 -20.29 12.83
CA ARG A 176 14.83 -20.46 14.26
C ARG A 176 14.74 -21.92 14.69
N LEU A 177 13.73 -22.66 14.20
CA LEU A 177 13.59 -24.09 14.48
C LEU A 177 14.73 -24.90 13.85
N ALA A 178 15.14 -24.55 12.63
CA ALA A 178 16.26 -25.21 11.96
C ALA A 178 17.58 -25.00 12.72
N GLU A 179 17.85 -23.77 13.18
CA GLU A 179 19.04 -23.44 13.96
C GLU A 179 19.08 -24.22 15.29
N LEU A 180 17.95 -24.34 15.98
CA LEU A 180 17.86 -25.15 17.20
C LEU A 180 18.06 -26.65 16.93
N GLY A 181 17.52 -27.16 15.83
CA GLY A 181 17.73 -28.55 15.43
C GLY A 181 19.19 -28.88 15.14
N ASP A 182 19.92 -27.94 14.53
CA ASP A 182 21.36 -28.06 14.26
C ASP A 182 22.20 -27.97 15.53
N GLN A 183 21.80 -27.14 16.52
CA GLN A 183 22.49 -27.07 17.81
C GLN A 183 22.33 -28.37 18.62
N ILE A 184 21.11 -28.93 18.68
CA ILE A 184 20.84 -30.18 19.40
C ILE A 184 21.59 -31.37 18.79
N LYS A 185 21.78 -31.41 17.46
CA LYS A 185 22.55 -32.49 16.80
C LYS A 185 24.06 -32.43 17.06
N ARG A 186 24.58 -31.29 17.52
CA ARG A 186 26.01 -31.09 17.79
C ARG A 186 26.39 -31.42 19.25
N GLU A 187 25.41 -31.52 20.14
CA GLU A 187 25.57 -32.02 21.52
C GLU A 187 25.37 -33.55 21.57
#